data_AF-A0A9X4J1X6-F1
#
_entry.id   AF-A0A9X4J1X6-F1
#
_cell.length_a   1.000
_cell.length_b   1.000
_cell.length_c   1.000
_cell.angle_alpha   90.00
_cell.angle_beta   90.00
_cell.angle_gamma   90.00
#
_symmetry.space_group_name_H-M   'P 1'
#
loop_
_entity.id
_entity.type
_entity.pdbx_description
1 polymer ?
#
loop_
_entity_poly.entity_id
_entity_poly.type
_entity_poly.pdbx_seq_one_letter_code
_entity_poly.pdbx_strand_id
1 'polypeptide(L)'
;MNSRAFIIVTAILIPLVLFLISPVYSSLFSSEKSLSYALMHTKDLTEDYKEGDSWSKLSTSFDGIELKSAYLSRILIVNSGNKPISRNDFDSDVIIKMGQEIDILGVRVEESSPFNLDIDHYFKEDEVNFKGLLLNPNDQFILEVLSKERPEIISVQSRIAGIDKPRQVDYQKSDGLYLKRVKHESVAVSQETTLIKFNTYLISVVSLISIFSSLISIRSFENKRGIIYASLYMPYILSLLVSIVMMDSLLKDLGLETTLLRAGVLTLVLSMLVFASDFIVKKKGLKTLVSE
;
A
#
# COMPACT_ATOMS: atom_id res chain seq x y z
N MET A 1 -16.03 -31.30 -26.33
CA MET A 1 -14.76 -30.66 -25.95
C MET A 1 -13.84 -31.75 -25.42
N ASN A 2 -12.69 -32.07 -26.06
CA ASN A 2 -11.83 -33.21 -25.62
C ASN A 2 -11.56 -33.16 -24.11
N SER A 3 -11.89 -34.23 -23.38
CA SER A 3 -11.85 -34.26 -21.92
C SER A 3 -10.47 -33.88 -21.37
N ARG A 4 -9.38 -34.22 -22.07
CA ARG A 4 -8.01 -33.87 -21.68
C ARG A 4 -7.72 -32.36 -21.65
N ALA A 5 -8.28 -31.60 -22.60
CA ALA A 5 -8.12 -30.14 -22.64
C ALA A 5 -8.90 -29.46 -21.51
N PHE A 6 -10.11 -29.97 -21.26
CA PHE A 6 -10.93 -29.54 -20.15
C PHE A 6 -10.22 -29.85 -18.83
N ILE A 7 -9.68 -31.06 -18.68
CA ILE A 7 -8.92 -31.50 -17.50
C ILE A 7 -7.69 -30.62 -17.26
N ILE A 8 -6.88 -30.27 -18.27
CA ILE A 8 -5.70 -29.41 -18.04
C ILE A 8 -6.12 -28.00 -17.60
N VAL A 9 -7.13 -27.41 -18.24
CA VAL A 9 -7.63 -26.07 -17.88
C VAL A 9 -8.28 -26.08 -16.50
N THR A 10 -9.08 -27.09 -16.16
CA THR A 10 -9.75 -27.16 -14.85
C THR A 10 -8.83 -27.64 -13.74
N ALA A 11 -7.85 -28.52 -14.00
CA ALA A 11 -6.98 -29.08 -12.96
C ALA A 11 -5.75 -28.23 -12.66
N ILE A 12 -5.33 -27.35 -13.57
CA ILE A 12 -4.12 -26.51 -13.37
C ILE A 12 -4.50 -25.03 -13.29
N LEU A 13 -5.24 -24.52 -14.27
CA LEU A 13 -5.50 -23.08 -14.38
C LEU A 13 -6.45 -22.58 -13.29
N ILE A 14 -7.49 -23.35 -12.95
CA ILE A 14 -8.41 -22.98 -11.86
C ILE A 14 -7.70 -22.99 -10.50
N PRO A 15 -6.98 -24.05 -10.07
CA PRO A 15 -6.23 -24.02 -8.81
C PRO A 15 -5.15 -22.93 -8.78
N LEU A 16 -4.47 -22.65 -9.89
CA LEU A 16 -3.49 -21.58 -9.97
C LEU A 16 -4.14 -20.19 -9.79
N VAL A 17 -5.27 -19.95 -10.46
CA VAL A 17 -6.04 -18.70 -10.30
C VAL A 17 -6.58 -18.57 -8.87
N LEU A 18 -7.12 -19.64 -8.29
CA LEU A 18 -7.57 -19.66 -6.89
C LEU A 18 -6.42 -19.46 -5.91
N PHE A 19 -5.24 -20.00 -6.19
CA PHE A 19 -4.02 -19.77 -5.40
C PHE A 19 -3.57 -18.31 -5.48
N LEU A 20 -3.62 -17.70 -6.66
CA LEU A 20 -3.28 -16.28 -6.85
C LEU A 20 -4.31 -15.34 -6.22
N ILE A 21 -5.59 -15.74 -6.18
CA ILE A 21 -6.66 -15.00 -5.52
C ILE A 21 -6.69 -15.29 -4.01
N SER A 22 -6.11 -16.39 -3.53
CA SER A 22 -6.13 -16.80 -2.12
C SER A 22 -5.68 -15.70 -1.14
N PRO A 23 -4.59 -14.94 -1.37
CA PRO A 23 -4.21 -13.81 -0.52
C PRO A 23 -5.27 -12.69 -0.52
N VAL A 24 -5.92 -12.45 -1.66
CA VAL A 24 -7.00 -11.47 -1.80
C VAL A 24 -8.26 -11.96 -1.08
N TYR A 25 -8.58 -13.25 -1.19
CA TYR A 25 -9.71 -13.87 -0.49
C TYR A 25 -9.47 -13.82 1.03
N SER A 26 -8.31 -14.28 1.49
CA SER A 26 -7.95 -14.25 2.90
C SER A 26 -7.99 -12.84 3.48
N SER A 27 -7.50 -11.82 2.77
CA SER A 27 -7.56 -10.42 3.26
C SER A 27 -8.96 -9.80 3.22
N LEU A 28 -9.84 -10.26 2.33
CA LEU A 28 -11.25 -9.82 2.29
C LEU A 28 -12.12 -10.48 3.37
N PHE A 29 -11.79 -11.70 3.80
CA PHE A 29 -12.57 -12.47 4.77
C PHE A 29 -11.91 -12.60 6.15
N SER A 30 -10.63 -12.24 6.32
CA SER A 30 -10.01 -12.21 7.65
C SER A 30 -10.52 -11.01 8.42
N SER A 31 -11.15 -11.30 9.56
CA SER A 31 -11.81 -10.27 10.36
C SER A 31 -10.92 -9.89 11.55
N GLU A 32 -10.12 -8.85 11.39
CA GLU A 32 -9.03 -8.46 12.29
C GLU A 32 -9.22 -7.04 12.83
N LYS A 33 -8.94 -6.86 14.12
CA LYS A 33 -8.73 -5.53 14.71
C LYS A 33 -7.28 -5.14 14.43
N SER A 34 -7.04 -3.90 14.03
CA SER A 34 -5.69 -3.40 13.79
C SER A 34 -5.64 -1.91 14.04
N LEU A 35 -4.78 -1.49 14.96
CA LEU A 35 -4.43 -0.09 15.16
C LEU A 35 -3.13 0.17 14.41
N SER A 36 -3.13 1.17 13.53
CA SER A 36 -1.93 1.58 12.80
C SER A 36 -1.58 3.02 13.12
N TYR A 37 -0.29 3.35 13.01
CA TYR A 37 0.22 4.69 13.25
C TYR A 37 1.31 5.08 12.25
N ALA A 38 1.47 6.38 12.01
CA ALA A 38 2.51 6.93 11.15
C ALA A 38 2.96 8.32 11.56
N LEU A 39 4.27 8.59 11.46
CA LEU A 39 4.80 9.96 11.45
C LEU A 39 4.68 10.50 10.02
N MET A 40 3.66 11.32 9.76
CA MET A 40 3.35 11.79 8.41
C MET A 40 4.35 12.84 7.93
N HIS A 41 4.63 13.81 8.80
CA HIS A 41 5.48 14.95 8.49
C HIS A 41 6.05 15.55 9.78
N THR A 42 7.27 16.07 9.68
CA THR A 42 7.91 16.87 10.73
C THR A 42 8.46 18.13 10.09
N LYS A 43 7.91 19.28 10.47
CA LYS A 43 8.35 20.59 10.02
C LYS A 43 9.28 21.21 11.08
N ASP A 44 10.45 21.69 10.65
CA ASP A 44 11.29 22.57 11.47
C ASP A 44 10.71 23.98 11.38
N LEU A 45 10.20 24.49 12.49
CA LEU A 45 9.61 25.84 12.54
C LEU A 45 10.68 26.93 12.52
N THR A 46 11.94 26.59 12.80
CA THR A 46 13.08 27.51 12.89
C THR A 46 13.95 27.57 11.63
N GLU A 47 13.63 26.78 10.60
CA GLU A 47 14.44 26.65 9.39
C GLU A 47 14.60 27.98 8.63
N ASP A 48 13.55 28.79 8.58
CA ASP A 48 13.45 30.02 7.79
C ASP A 48 14.21 31.24 8.37
N TYR A 49 14.86 31.11 9.53
CA TYR A 49 15.59 32.21 10.19
C TYR A 49 16.90 31.78 10.87
N LYS A 50 17.51 30.70 10.37
CA LYS A 50 18.87 30.29 10.77
C LYS A 50 19.91 31.36 10.39
N GLU A 51 21.06 31.35 11.06
CA GLU A 51 22.16 32.31 10.84
C GLU A 51 22.52 32.40 9.34
N GLY A 52 22.51 33.64 8.80
CA GLY A 52 22.79 33.91 7.39
C GLY A 52 21.58 34.32 6.55
N ASP A 53 20.36 34.23 7.08
CA ASP A 53 19.15 34.70 6.41
C ASP A 53 18.72 36.13 6.82
N SER A 54 17.89 36.76 5.98
CA SER A 54 17.32 38.11 6.18
C SER A 54 16.50 38.23 7.47
N TRP A 55 16.08 37.10 8.04
CA TRP A 55 15.27 37.00 9.25
C TRP A 55 16.04 36.49 10.48
N SER A 56 17.38 36.44 10.43
CA SER A 56 18.24 35.97 11.54
C SER A 56 18.07 36.67 12.90
N LYS A 57 17.30 37.75 12.99
CA LYS A 57 16.93 38.44 14.23
C LYS A 57 15.58 37.99 14.82
N LEU A 58 14.86 37.12 14.14
CA LEU A 58 13.57 36.62 14.55
C LEU A 58 13.78 35.52 15.61
N SER A 59 13.14 35.67 16.77
CA SER A 59 13.14 34.65 17.83
C SER A 59 11.76 34.02 17.95
N THR A 60 11.72 32.76 18.38
CA THR A 60 10.48 32.01 18.61
C THR A 60 10.35 31.73 20.09
N SER A 61 9.15 31.83 20.61
CA SER A 61 8.86 31.47 21.99
C SER A 61 7.55 30.70 22.10
N PHE A 62 7.48 29.83 23.11
CA PHE A 62 6.27 29.12 23.48
C PHE A 62 6.08 29.28 24.99
N ASP A 63 4.90 29.71 25.42
CA ASP A 63 4.61 30.08 26.82
C ASP A 63 5.64 31.03 27.45
N GLY A 64 6.16 31.97 26.65
CA GLY A 64 7.15 32.97 27.09
C GLY A 64 8.59 32.44 27.22
N ILE A 65 8.83 31.17 26.92
CA ILE A 65 10.17 30.56 26.88
C ILE A 65 10.70 30.64 25.45
N GLU A 66 11.84 31.28 25.27
CA GLU A 66 12.52 31.33 23.97
C GLU A 66 13.00 29.93 23.56
N LEU A 67 12.66 29.55 22.33
CA LEU A 67 12.98 28.26 21.74
C LEU A 67 14.12 28.43 20.73
N LYS A 68 15.21 27.69 20.96
CA LYS A 68 16.34 27.60 20.02
C LYS A 68 16.01 26.73 18.79
N SER A 69 15.12 25.77 18.98
CA SER A 69 14.61 24.85 17.96
C SER A 69 13.19 24.48 18.32
N ALA A 70 12.36 24.26 17.29
CA ALA A 70 10.98 23.85 17.45
C ALA A 70 10.57 23.02 16.24
N TYR A 71 10.03 21.84 16.49
CA TYR A 71 9.58 20.90 15.48
C TYR A 71 8.10 20.60 15.69
N LEU A 72 7.36 20.60 14.58
CA LEU A 72 5.94 20.28 14.56
C LEU A 72 5.72 18.96 13.82
N SER A 73 5.37 17.92 14.56
CA SER A 73 5.21 16.56 14.07
C SER A 73 3.74 16.16 14.00
N ARG A 74 3.33 15.62 12.84
CA ARG A 74 1.97 15.11 12.61
C ARG A 74 1.97 13.59 12.70
N ILE A 75 1.25 13.05 13.68
CA ILE A 75 1.15 11.61 13.95
C ILE A 75 -0.26 11.15 13.65
N LEU A 76 -0.41 10.31 12.64
CA LEU A 76 -1.68 9.68 12.29
C LEU A 76 -1.90 8.44 13.14
N ILE A 77 -3.10 8.31 13.69
CA ILE A 77 -3.61 7.10 14.33
C ILE A 77 -4.87 6.67 13.57
N VAL A 78 -4.95 5.39 13.21
CA VAL A 78 -6.08 4.85 12.44
C VAL A 78 -6.42 3.42 12.87
N ASN A 79 -7.70 3.09 12.95
CA ASN A 79 -8.13 1.69 12.93
C ASN A 79 -8.09 1.18 11.49
N SER A 80 -6.99 0.53 11.13
CA SER A 80 -6.77 -0.07 9.81
C SER A 80 -7.35 -1.48 9.69
N GLY A 81 -7.99 -2.00 10.74
CA GLY A 81 -8.68 -3.28 10.72
C GLY A 81 -10.08 -3.16 10.12
N ASN A 82 -10.73 -4.30 9.88
CA ASN A 82 -12.12 -4.35 9.41
C ASN A 82 -13.11 -4.66 10.55
N LYS A 83 -12.66 -4.62 11.81
CA LYS A 83 -13.48 -4.68 13.02
C LYS A 83 -13.33 -3.41 13.86
N PRO A 84 -14.40 -2.97 14.55
CA PRO A 84 -14.30 -1.88 15.50
C PRO A 84 -13.40 -2.28 16.69
N ILE A 85 -12.66 -1.30 17.19
CA ILE A 85 -11.95 -1.36 18.46
C ILE A 85 -12.82 -0.61 19.47
N SER A 86 -13.43 -1.32 20.40
CA SER A 86 -14.32 -0.75 21.41
C SER A 86 -13.52 -0.15 22.55
N ARG A 87 -14.11 0.81 23.27
CA ARG A 87 -13.48 1.42 24.46
C ARG A 87 -13.07 0.38 25.52
N ASN A 88 -13.84 -0.69 25.66
CA ASN A 88 -13.56 -1.81 26.57
C ASN A 88 -12.44 -2.76 26.10
N ASP A 89 -11.97 -2.63 24.86
CA ASP A 89 -10.86 -3.44 24.38
C ASP A 89 -9.52 -2.95 24.93
N PHE A 90 -9.44 -1.70 25.36
CA PHE A 90 -8.23 -1.10 25.91
C PHE A 90 -8.07 -1.49 27.39
N ASP A 91 -6.95 -2.12 27.71
CA ASP A 91 -6.54 -2.41 29.09
C ASP A 91 -5.79 -1.22 29.72
N SER A 92 -5.21 -0.36 28.86
CA SER A 92 -4.47 0.84 29.24
C SER A 92 -4.59 1.93 28.17
N ASP A 93 -4.15 3.14 28.51
CA ASP A 93 -3.94 4.21 27.55
C ASP A 93 -2.92 3.80 26.49
N VAL A 94 -3.02 4.42 25.32
CA VAL A 94 -2.08 4.23 24.21
C VAL A 94 -0.95 5.24 24.37
N ILE A 95 0.28 4.72 24.35
CA ILE A 95 1.50 5.49 24.59
C ILE A 95 2.27 5.62 23.28
N ILE A 96 2.51 6.85 22.84
CA ILE A 96 3.32 7.21 21.68
C ILE A 96 4.64 7.76 22.20
N LYS A 97 5.72 6.99 22.10
CA LYS A 97 7.07 7.44 22.45
C LYS A 97 7.67 8.21 21.28
N MET A 98 8.11 9.44 21.54
CA MET A 98 8.64 10.36 20.53
C MET A 98 10.15 10.15 20.23
N GLY A 99 10.84 9.38 21.07
CA GLY A 99 12.29 9.15 20.98
C GLY A 99 12.99 9.58 22.28
N GLN A 100 14.25 9.17 22.44
CA GLN A 100 15.02 9.58 23.61
C GLN A 100 15.34 11.08 23.55
N GLU A 101 15.28 11.75 24.71
CA GLU A 101 15.66 13.16 24.87
C GLU A 101 14.82 14.15 24.03
N ILE A 102 13.59 13.77 23.65
CA ILE A 102 12.64 14.70 23.02
C ILE A 102 11.85 15.42 24.12
N ASP A 103 11.99 16.75 24.20
CA ASP A 103 11.19 17.60 25.08
C ASP A 103 9.91 18.04 24.37
N ILE A 104 8.77 17.46 24.78
CA ILE A 104 7.44 17.79 24.25
C ILE A 104 6.91 19.03 24.95
N LEU A 105 6.58 20.06 24.15
CA LEU A 105 6.05 21.34 24.64
C LEU A 105 4.53 21.37 24.63
N GLY A 106 3.91 20.66 23.69
CA GLY A 106 2.45 20.65 23.57
C GLY A 106 1.95 19.60 22.57
N VAL A 107 0.70 19.19 22.77
CA VAL A 107 0.00 18.27 21.89
C VAL A 107 -1.42 18.75 21.67
N ARG A 108 -1.90 18.69 20.43
CA ARG A 108 -3.31 18.90 20.10
C ARG A 108 -3.80 17.90 19.07
N VAL A 109 -5.11 17.69 19.03
CA VAL A 109 -5.79 17.03 17.92
C VAL A 109 -5.92 18.04 16.80
N GLU A 110 -5.30 17.78 15.65
CA GLU A 110 -5.38 18.64 14.48
C GLU A 110 -6.62 18.31 13.64
N GLU A 111 -6.82 17.03 13.36
CA GLU A 111 -7.90 16.53 12.50
C GLU A 111 -8.43 15.20 13.04
N SER A 112 -9.72 14.94 12.80
CA SER A 112 -10.35 13.65 13.10
C SER A 112 -11.41 13.31 12.04
N SER A 113 -11.52 12.02 11.73
CA SER A 113 -12.53 11.46 10.85
C SER A 113 -13.08 10.18 11.49
N PRO A 114 -14.33 10.19 11.97
CA PRO A 114 -15.27 11.32 11.94
C PRO A 114 -14.85 12.47 12.88
N PHE A 115 -15.36 13.68 12.65
CA PHE A 115 -14.99 14.88 13.41
C PHE A 115 -15.36 14.83 14.90
N ASN A 116 -16.24 13.89 15.28
CA ASN A 116 -16.77 13.74 16.63
C ASN A 116 -16.07 12.63 17.44
N LEU A 117 -14.85 12.24 17.05
CA LEU A 117 -14.02 11.39 17.88
C LEU A 117 -13.60 12.16 19.14
N ASP A 118 -14.02 11.66 20.30
CA ASP A 118 -13.67 12.21 21.62
C ASP A 118 -12.31 11.66 22.07
N ILE A 119 -11.25 12.35 21.63
CA ILE A 119 -9.86 11.96 21.89
C ILE A 119 -9.38 12.72 23.14
N ASP A 120 -9.32 12.00 24.25
CA ASP A 120 -8.73 12.50 25.51
C ASP A 120 -7.23 12.19 25.51
N HIS A 121 -6.40 13.22 25.36
CA HIS A 121 -4.96 13.12 25.24
C HIS A 121 -4.22 13.96 26.28
N TYR A 122 -3.02 13.52 26.61
CA TYR A 122 -2.07 14.24 27.45
C TYR A 122 -0.63 13.89 27.01
N PHE A 123 0.36 14.62 27.50
CA PHE A 123 1.76 14.28 27.28
C PHE A 123 2.51 14.32 28.60
N LYS A 124 3.58 13.54 28.69
CA LYS A 124 4.49 13.50 29.83
C LYS A 124 5.88 13.14 29.31
N GLU A 125 6.87 13.97 29.65
CA GLU A 125 8.26 13.75 29.22
C GLU A 125 8.36 13.60 27.69
N ASP A 126 8.83 12.45 27.20
CA ASP A 126 9.00 12.09 25.79
C ASP A 126 7.81 11.29 25.21
N GLU A 127 6.68 11.25 25.93
CA GLU A 127 5.51 10.43 25.58
C GLU A 127 4.23 11.25 25.38
N VAL A 128 3.52 10.96 24.30
CA VAL A 128 2.15 11.39 24.07
C VAL A 128 1.21 10.24 24.36
N ASN A 129 0.18 10.48 25.15
CA ASN A 129 -0.77 9.47 25.60
C ASN A 129 -2.18 9.84 25.16
N PHE A 130 -3.00 8.85 24.84
CA PHE A 130 -4.43 9.05 24.68
C PHE A 130 -5.23 7.88 25.26
N LYS A 131 -6.41 8.18 25.81
CA LYS A 131 -7.28 7.17 26.39
C LYS A 131 -7.93 6.30 25.32
N GLY A 132 -8.17 5.04 25.66
CA GLY A 132 -8.96 4.15 24.82
C GLY A 132 -10.29 4.77 24.41
N LEU A 133 -10.62 4.69 23.12
CA LEU A 133 -11.84 5.23 22.53
C LEU A 133 -12.44 4.24 21.52
N LEU A 134 -13.71 4.44 21.16
CA LEU A 134 -14.32 3.66 20.10
C LEU A 134 -13.74 4.10 18.76
N LEU A 135 -13.11 3.17 18.05
CA LEU A 135 -12.61 3.36 16.68
C LEU A 135 -13.27 2.34 15.76
N ASN A 136 -14.17 2.77 14.89
CA ASN A 136 -14.69 1.94 13.81
C ASN A 136 -13.63 1.75 12.71
N PRO A 137 -13.81 0.78 11.79
CA PRO A 137 -12.93 0.63 10.65
C PRO A 137 -12.75 1.93 9.88
N ASN A 138 -11.49 2.33 9.64
CA ASN A 138 -11.07 3.59 9.01
C ASN A 138 -11.29 4.86 9.83
N ASP A 139 -11.78 4.78 11.08
CA ASP A 139 -11.75 5.94 11.97
C ASP A 139 -10.30 6.31 12.24
N GLN A 140 -9.99 7.60 12.12
CA GLN A 140 -8.64 8.12 12.22
C GLN A 140 -8.60 9.52 12.82
N PHE A 141 -7.46 9.88 13.39
CA PHE A 141 -7.17 11.23 13.86
C PHE A 141 -5.68 11.53 13.78
N ILE A 142 -5.35 12.82 13.73
CA ILE A 142 -3.97 13.31 13.67
C ILE A 142 -3.68 14.07 14.95
N LEU A 143 -2.66 13.62 15.67
CA LEU A 143 -2.04 14.35 16.77
C LEU A 143 -0.93 15.22 16.21
N GLU A 144 -0.99 16.51 16.50
CA GLU A 144 0.08 17.44 16.24
C GLU A 144 0.87 17.67 17.52
N VAL A 145 2.17 17.37 17.47
CA VAL A 145 3.09 17.40 18.60
C VAL A 145 4.14 18.47 18.35
N LEU A 146 4.26 19.42 19.28
CA LEU A 146 5.31 20.43 19.29
C LEU A 146 6.45 19.96 20.21
N SER A 147 7.66 19.86 19.69
CA SER A 147 8.85 19.44 20.44
C SER A 147 10.05 20.35 20.19
N LYS A 148 11.03 20.37 21.10
CA LYS A 148 12.29 21.11 20.88
C LYS A 148 13.24 20.39 19.94
N GLU A 149 13.27 19.07 19.99
CA GLU A 149 14.11 18.21 19.17
C GLU A 149 13.29 17.51 18.06
N ARG A 150 13.97 17.10 16.98
CA ARG A 150 13.33 16.43 15.85
C ARG A 150 13.14 14.94 16.17
N PRO A 151 11.90 14.41 16.18
CA PRO A 151 11.73 12.97 16.33
C PRO A 151 12.21 12.24 15.08
N GLU A 152 13.17 11.33 15.24
CA GLU A 152 13.68 10.47 14.16
C GLU A 152 12.82 9.21 14.00
N ILE A 153 12.40 8.61 15.12
CA ILE A 153 11.63 7.37 15.18
C ILE A 153 10.57 7.51 16.27
N ILE A 154 9.33 7.17 15.94
CA ILE A 154 8.24 7.07 16.92
C ILE A 154 7.83 5.60 17.11
N SER A 155 7.42 5.24 18.32
CA SER A 155 6.87 3.91 18.61
C SER A 155 5.57 4.03 19.38
N VAL A 156 4.59 3.18 19.07
CA VAL A 156 3.30 3.16 19.76
C VAL A 156 3.13 1.86 20.52
N GLN A 157 2.81 1.98 21.80
CA GLN A 157 2.59 0.89 22.73
C GLN A 157 1.16 0.94 23.25
N SER A 158 0.48 -0.19 23.23
CA SER A 158 -0.89 -0.31 23.75
C SER A 158 -1.20 -1.76 24.06
N ARG A 159 -2.05 -2.02 25.06
CA ARG A 159 -2.63 -3.34 25.30
C ARG A 159 -4.10 -3.33 24.93
N ILE A 160 -4.42 -3.90 23.76
CA ILE A 160 -5.77 -3.90 23.19
C ILE A 160 -6.21 -5.33 22.88
N ALA A 161 -7.41 -5.70 23.31
CA ALA A 161 -7.95 -7.04 23.09
C ALA A 161 -8.05 -7.40 21.59
N GLY A 162 -7.28 -8.40 21.17
CA GLY A 162 -7.22 -8.86 19.78
C GLY A 162 -6.23 -8.11 18.89
N ILE A 163 -5.37 -7.26 19.47
CA ILE A 163 -4.26 -6.59 18.78
C ILE A 163 -2.98 -6.89 19.56
N ASP A 164 -2.02 -7.57 18.91
CA ASP A 164 -0.72 -7.89 19.51
C ASP A 164 0.12 -6.63 19.73
N LYS A 165 0.22 -5.81 18.68
CA LYS A 165 0.90 -4.51 18.70
C LYS A 165 0.35 -3.56 17.65
N PRO A 166 0.34 -2.25 17.91
CA PRO A 166 0.08 -1.26 16.87
C PRO A 166 1.06 -1.39 15.71
N ARG A 167 0.57 -1.28 14.47
CA ARG A 167 1.38 -1.42 13.26
C ARG A 167 1.89 -0.05 12.81
N GLN A 168 3.21 0.12 12.73
CA GLN A 168 3.76 1.28 12.06
C GLN A 168 3.52 1.13 10.55
N VAL A 169 2.87 2.13 9.96
CA VAL A 169 2.65 2.20 8.52
C VAL A 169 3.41 3.40 7.97
N ASP A 170 4.11 3.17 6.87
CA ASP A 170 4.84 4.22 6.18
C ASP A 170 3.97 4.71 5.01
N TYR A 171 3.19 5.76 5.23
CA TYR A 171 2.39 6.38 4.17
C TYR A 171 3.25 7.08 3.10
N GLN A 172 4.57 7.19 3.30
CA GLN A 172 5.49 7.61 2.24
C GLN A 172 5.89 6.46 1.32
N LYS A 173 5.61 5.20 1.70
CA LYS A 173 5.93 4.02 0.90
C LYS A 173 4.78 3.71 -0.06
N SER A 174 5.04 3.87 -1.36
CA SER A 174 4.09 3.57 -2.43
C SER A 174 3.70 2.08 -2.44
N ASP A 175 2.45 1.79 -2.08
CA ASP A 175 1.85 0.44 -2.05
C ASP A 175 1.09 0.10 -3.36
N GLY A 176 1.19 0.93 -4.41
CA GLY A 176 0.52 0.71 -5.68
C GLY A 176 0.60 1.88 -6.67
N LEU A 177 -0.15 1.77 -7.77
CA LEU A 177 -0.27 2.84 -8.77
C LEU A 177 -1.50 3.71 -8.46
N TYR A 178 -1.23 4.98 -8.19
CA TYR A 178 -2.23 5.97 -7.80
C TYR A 178 -2.54 6.93 -8.95
N LEU A 179 -3.81 7.03 -9.33
CA LEU A 179 -4.29 8.16 -10.10
C LEU A 179 -4.86 9.20 -9.13
N LYS A 180 -4.07 10.23 -8.84
CA LYS A 180 -4.49 11.35 -7.98
C LYS A 180 -4.95 12.52 -8.84
N ARG A 181 -6.05 13.15 -8.45
CA ARG A 181 -6.38 14.50 -8.90
C ARG A 181 -5.92 15.48 -7.85
N VAL A 182 -4.94 16.30 -8.21
CA VAL A 182 -4.44 17.37 -7.36
C VAL A 182 -5.08 18.67 -7.83
N LYS A 183 -5.96 19.25 -7.00
CA LYS A 183 -6.46 20.61 -7.22
C LYS A 183 -5.66 21.53 -6.32
N HIS A 184 -4.89 22.42 -6.92
CA HIS A 184 -4.20 23.49 -6.19
C HIS A 184 -5.21 24.61 -5.98
N GLU A 185 -5.63 24.85 -4.75
CA GLU A 185 -6.44 26.04 -4.41
C GLU A 185 -5.54 27.22 -4.02
N SER A 186 -4.31 26.96 -3.58
CA SER A 186 -3.24 27.96 -3.40
C SER A 186 -1.85 27.32 -3.51
N VAL A 187 -0.79 28.14 -3.47
CA VAL A 187 0.63 27.69 -3.52
C VAL A 187 1.01 26.81 -2.32
N ALA A 188 0.24 26.86 -1.22
CA ALA A 188 0.56 26.17 0.03
C ALA A 188 -0.43 25.06 0.43
N VAL A 189 -1.55 24.88 -0.30
CA VAL A 189 -2.57 23.89 0.03
C VAL A 189 -3.02 23.16 -1.23
N SER A 190 -2.63 21.87 -1.32
CA SER A 190 -3.13 20.93 -2.30
C SER A 190 -4.21 20.05 -1.65
N GLN A 191 -5.40 20.03 -2.24
CA GLN A 191 -6.38 19.00 -1.93
C GLN A 191 -6.13 17.82 -2.89
N GLU A 192 -5.64 16.72 -2.35
CA GLU A 192 -5.45 15.47 -3.08
C GLU A 192 -6.71 14.61 -2.94
N THR A 193 -7.35 14.28 -4.06
CA THR A 193 -8.39 13.25 -4.09
C THR A 193 -7.89 12.07 -4.90
N THR A 194 -7.82 10.90 -4.26
CA THR A 194 -7.49 9.65 -4.95
C THR A 194 -8.68 9.24 -5.80
N LEU A 195 -8.52 9.27 -7.12
CA LEU A 195 -9.60 8.88 -8.03
C LEU A 195 -9.68 7.36 -8.18
N ILE A 196 -8.53 6.71 -8.36
CA ILE A 196 -8.44 5.26 -8.59
C ILE A 196 -7.17 4.72 -7.94
N LYS A 197 -7.32 3.63 -7.18
CA LYS A 197 -6.20 2.80 -6.69
C LYS A 197 -6.18 1.51 -7.49
N PHE A 198 -5.13 1.30 -8.30
CA PHE A 198 -4.92 0.02 -8.93
C PHE A 198 -4.12 -0.88 -8.00
N ASN A 199 -4.78 -1.93 -7.50
CA ASN A 199 -4.12 -2.95 -6.70
C ASN A 199 -3.10 -3.72 -7.55
N THR A 200 -1.87 -3.86 -7.06
CA THR A 200 -0.77 -4.62 -7.68
C THR A 200 -1.18 -6.04 -8.07
N TYR A 201 -2.01 -6.71 -7.25
CA TYR A 201 -2.53 -8.05 -7.57
C TYR A 201 -3.45 -8.02 -8.81
N LEU A 202 -4.30 -7.01 -8.94
CA LEU A 202 -5.24 -6.87 -10.05
C LEU A 202 -4.49 -6.60 -11.36
N ILE A 203 -3.49 -5.71 -11.34
CA ILE A 203 -2.62 -5.45 -12.50
C ILE A 203 -1.88 -6.73 -12.90
N SER A 204 -1.38 -7.51 -11.93
CA SER A 204 -0.72 -8.80 -12.17
C SER A 204 -1.64 -9.76 -12.94
N VAL A 205 -2.88 -9.96 -12.48
CA VAL A 205 -3.84 -10.86 -13.13
C VAL A 205 -4.20 -10.39 -14.54
N VAL A 206 -4.49 -9.10 -14.72
CA VAL A 206 -4.83 -8.52 -16.03
C VAL A 206 -3.66 -8.67 -17.01
N SER A 207 -2.43 -8.49 -16.54
CA SER A 207 -1.23 -8.67 -17.38
C SER A 207 -1.08 -10.11 -17.86
N LEU A 208 -1.30 -11.11 -17.00
CA LEU A 208 -1.23 -12.53 -17.37
C LEU A 208 -2.30 -12.92 -18.40
N ILE A 209 -3.52 -12.41 -18.25
CA ILE A 209 -4.61 -12.63 -19.22
C ILE A 209 -4.26 -11.99 -20.57
N SER A 210 -3.63 -10.81 -20.56
CA SER A 210 -3.20 -10.09 -21.76
C SER A 210 -2.07 -10.82 -22.49
N ILE A 211 -1.09 -11.37 -21.75
CA ILE A 211 -0.03 -12.25 -22.30
C ILE A 211 -0.67 -13.46 -22.97
N PHE A 212 -1.61 -14.12 -22.29
CA PHE A 212 -2.25 -15.33 -22.82
C PHE A 212 -3.04 -15.04 -24.11
N SER A 213 -3.80 -13.95 -24.13
CA SER A 213 -4.62 -13.55 -25.28
C SER A 213 -3.76 -13.13 -26.47
N SER A 214 -2.66 -12.41 -26.23
CA SER A 214 -1.71 -12.02 -27.27
C SER A 214 -0.96 -13.22 -27.83
N LEU A 215 -0.55 -14.20 -27.00
CA LEU A 215 0.06 -15.45 -27.47
C LEU A 215 -0.88 -16.25 -28.38
N ILE A 216 -2.16 -16.37 -28.01
CA ILE A 216 -3.17 -17.03 -28.87
C ILE A 216 -3.31 -16.27 -30.20
N SER A 217 -3.33 -14.95 -30.17
CA SER A 217 -3.49 -14.11 -31.36
C SER A 217 -2.30 -14.23 -32.30
N ILE A 218 -1.07 -14.13 -31.78
CA ILE A 218 0.19 -14.31 -32.53
C ILE A 218 0.23 -15.68 -33.22
N ARG A 219 -0.19 -16.73 -32.51
CA ARG A 219 -0.11 -18.11 -33.01
C ARG A 219 -1.26 -18.51 -33.93
N SER A 220 -2.43 -17.92 -33.76
CA SER A 220 -3.60 -18.18 -34.63
C SER A 220 -3.51 -17.44 -35.96
N PHE A 221 -2.59 -16.48 -36.10
CA PHE A 221 -2.48 -15.65 -37.28
C PHE A 221 -1.53 -16.28 -38.30
N GLU A 222 -2.07 -16.72 -39.45
CA GLU A 222 -1.31 -17.42 -40.49
C GLU A 222 -0.57 -16.48 -41.46
N ASN A 223 -0.99 -15.21 -41.53
CA ASN A 223 -0.48 -14.25 -42.53
C ASN A 223 0.78 -13.51 -42.05
N LYS A 224 1.95 -13.87 -42.60
CA LYS A 224 3.28 -13.34 -42.19
C LYS A 224 3.65 -11.96 -42.74
N ARG A 225 2.68 -11.04 -42.86
CA ARG A 225 3.01 -9.63 -43.19
C ARG A 225 3.63 -8.94 -41.97
N GLY A 226 4.86 -8.44 -42.13
CA GLY A 226 5.68 -7.90 -41.03
C GLY A 226 5.01 -6.82 -40.18
N ILE A 227 4.24 -5.92 -40.78
CA ILE A 227 3.55 -4.82 -40.06
C ILE A 227 2.45 -5.36 -39.13
N ILE A 228 1.68 -6.35 -39.59
CA ILE A 228 0.59 -6.94 -38.80
C ILE A 228 1.18 -7.79 -37.67
N TYR A 229 2.27 -8.52 -37.96
CA TYR A 229 2.99 -9.28 -36.94
C TYR A 229 3.58 -8.37 -35.85
N ALA A 230 4.16 -7.21 -36.22
CA ALA A 230 4.67 -6.24 -35.26
C ALA A 230 3.57 -5.69 -34.33
N SER A 231 2.36 -5.44 -34.88
CA SER A 231 1.20 -4.97 -34.09
C SER A 231 0.71 -5.98 -33.04
N LEU A 232 1.01 -7.27 -33.20
CA LEU A 232 0.65 -8.33 -32.25
C LEU A 232 1.77 -8.57 -31.22
N TYR A 233 3.03 -8.39 -31.59
CA TYR A 233 4.17 -8.56 -30.66
C TYR A 233 4.35 -7.39 -29.70
N MET A 234 4.05 -6.15 -30.12
CA MET A 234 4.15 -4.97 -29.27
C MET A 234 3.31 -5.07 -27.98
N PRO A 235 2.00 -5.41 -28.02
CA PRO A 235 1.21 -5.60 -26.81
C PRO A 235 1.66 -6.82 -26.00
N TYR A 236 2.17 -7.87 -26.64
CA TYR A 236 2.76 -9.02 -25.94
C TYR A 236 3.97 -8.60 -25.10
N ILE A 237 4.94 -7.89 -25.69
CA ILE A 237 6.14 -7.42 -24.99
C ILE A 237 5.77 -6.48 -23.84
N LEU A 238 4.84 -5.54 -24.08
CA LEU A 238 4.37 -4.62 -23.04
C LEU A 238 3.71 -5.38 -21.87
N SER A 239 2.82 -6.33 -22.18
CA SER A 239 2.16 -7.15 -21.17
C SER A 239 3.13 -8.03 -20.40
N LEU A 240 4.18 -8.53 -21.05
CA LEU A 240 5.25 -9.30 -20.45
C LEU A 240 6.04 -8.46 -19.44
N LEU A 241 6.47 -7.25 -19.83
CA LEU A 241 7.19 -6.34 -18.94
C LEU A 241 6.36 -5.98 -17.71
N VAL A 242 5.09 -5.61 -17.90
CA VAL A 242 4.18 -5.30 -16.79
C VAL A 242 4.01 -6.52 -15.88
N SER A 243 3.83 -7.72 -16.44
CA SER A 243 3.66 -8.93 -15.64
C SER A 243 4.90 -9.31 -14.83
N ILE A 244 6.10 -9.14 -15.40
CA ILE A 244 7.35 -9.40 -14.68
C ILE A 244 7.47 -8.48 -13.45
N VAL A 245 7.26 -7.17 -13.64
CA VAL A 245 7.38 -6.20 -12.55
C VAL A 245 6.33 -6.44 -11.47
N MET A 246 5.07 -6.69 -11.87
CA MET A 246 3.97 -6.86 -10.92
C MET A 246 4.05 -8.20 -10.18
N MET A 247 4.43 -9.29 -10.85
CA MET A 247 4.64 -10.59 -10.20
C MET A 247 5.85 -10.56 -9.25
N ASP A 248 6.92 -9.83 -9.57
CA ASP A 248 8.03 -9.68 -8.61
C ASP A 248 7.58 -8.98 -7.34
N SER A 249 6.75 -7.94 -7.46
CA SER A 249 6.13 -7.27 -6.31
C SER A 249 5.24 -8.21 -5.51
N LEU A 250 4.36 -8.97 -6.19
CA LEU A 250 3.46 -9.94 -5.57
C LEU A 250 4.23 -10.99 -4.77
N LEU A 251 5.32 -11.53 -5.33
CA LEU A 251 6.11 -12.54 -4.66
C LEU A 251 6.86 -11.99 -3.44
N LYS A 252 7.32 -10.73 -3.50
CA LYS A 252 7.86 -10.03 -2.31
C LYS A 252 6.81 -9.93 -1.21
N ASP A 253 5.58 -9.55 -1.55
CA ASP A 253 4.48 -9.42 -0.59
C ASP A 253 4.08 -10.77 0.04
N LEU A 254 4.27 -11.88 -0.69
CA LEU A 254 4.10 -13.25 -0.19
C LEU A 254 5.25 -13.76 0.69
N GLY A 255 6.25 -12.93 0.99
CA GLY A 255 7.38 -13.30 1.84
C GLY A 255 8.46 -14.11 1.12
N LEU A 256 8.48 -14.14 -0.22
CA LEU A 256 9.55 -14.77 -0.99
C LEU A 256 10.74 -13.83 -1.13
N GLU A 257 11.60 -13.81 -0.12
CA GLU A 257 12.74 -12.89 -0.08
C GLU A 257 13.79 -13.22 -1.16
N THR A 258 14.00 -14.50 -1.45
CA THR A 258 15.06 -14.95 -2.35
C THR A 258 14.75 -14.67 -3.82
N THR A 259 15.61 -13.89 -4.47
CA THR A 259 15.49 -13.52 -5.90
C THR A 259 15.42 -14.74 -6.81
N LEU A 260 16.15 -15.82 -6.47
CA LEU A 260 16.21 -17.04 -7.26
C LEU A 260 14.88 -17.80 -7.25
N LEU A 261 14.21 -17.87 -6.09
CA LEU A 261 12.92 -18.56 -5.98
C LEU A 261 11.82 -17.75 -6.66
N ARG A 262 11.90 -16.41 -6.59
CA ARG A 262 11.01 -15.52 -7.35
C ARG A 262 11.16 -15.72 -8.86
N ALA A 263 12.38 -15.77 -9.37
CA ALA A 263 12.65 -16.04 -10.78
C ALA A 263 12.16 -17.45 -11.20
N GLY A 264 12.31 -18.46 -10.33
CA GLY A 264 11.81 -19.81 -10.57
C GLY A 264 10.28 -19.87 -10.71
N VAL A 265 9.55 -19.18 -9.83
CA VAL A 265 8.07 -19.11 -9.91
C VAL A 265 7.62 -18.35 -11.16
N LEU A 266 8.27 -17.22 -11.47
CA LEU A 266 7.96 -16.41 -12.64
C LEU A 266 8.14 -17.20 -13.95
N THR A 267 9.25 -17.91 -14.08
CA THR A 267 9.55 -18.73 -15.28
C THR A 267 8.57 -19.90 -15.43
N LEU A 268 8.16 -20.51 -14.31
CA LEU A 268 7.15 -21.57 -14.31
C LEU A 268 5.78 -21.04 -14.78
N VAL A 269 5.32 -19.90 -14.26
CA VAL A 269 4.03 -19.31 -14.68
C VAL A 269 4.05 -18.91 -16.16
N LEU A 270 5.11 -18.24 -16.62
CA LEU A 270 5.21 -17.82 -18.03
C LEU A 270 5.30 -19.02 -18.99
N SER A 271 6.06 -20.06 -18.63
CA SER A 271 6.16 -21.27 -19.46
C SER A 271 4.81 -21.99 -19.57
N MET A 272 4.00 -22.05 -18.51
CA MET A 272 2.64 -22.60 -18.58
C MET A 272 1.75 -21.86 -19.57
N LEU A 273 1.80 -20.52 -19.62
CA LEU A 273 1.02 -19.72 -20.59
C LEU A 273 1.45 -20.01 -22.03
N VAL A 274 2.76 -20.19 -22.25
CA VAL A 274 3.31 -20.57 -23.56
C VAL A 274 2.85 -21.98 -23.95
N PHE A 275 2.85 -22.96 -23.06
CA PHE A 275 2.34 -24.30 -23.38
C PHE A 275 0.83 -24.33 -23.63
N ALA A 276 0.05 -23.66 -22.79
CA ALA A 276 -1.41 -23.64 -22.90
C ALA A 276 -1.87 -22.96 -24.20
N SER A 277 -1.23 -21.87 -24.63
CA SER A 277 -1.55 -21.21 -25.90
C SER A 277 -1.21 -22.07 -27.13
N ASP A 278 -0.13 -22.87 -27.09
CA ASP A 278 0.27 -23.76 -28.20
C ASP A 278 -0.78 -24.85 -28.41
N PHE A 279 -1.22 -25.43 -27.30
CA PHE A 279 -2.23 -26.47 -27.27
C PHE A 279 -3.58 -25.99 -27.81
N ILE A 280 -4.01 -24.77 -27.47
CA ILE A 280 -5.28 -24.19 -27.95
C ILE A 280 -5.24 -24.00 -29.48
N VAL A 281 -4.15 -23.46 -30.02
CA VAL A 281 -4.04 -23.17 -31.45
C VAL A 281 -3.96 -24.46 -32.28
N LYS A 282 -3.13 -25.43 -31.87
CA LYS A 282 -3.04 -26.75 -32.54
C LYS A 282 -4.39 -27.45 -32.63
N LYS A 283 -5.23 -27.34 -31.59
CA LYS A 283 -6.58 -27.92 -31.58
C LYS A 283 -7.55 -27.21 -32.54
N LYS A 284 -7.38 -25.91 -32.77
CA LYS A 284 -8.21 -25.14 -33.72
C LYS A 284 -7.88 -25.54 -35.16
N GLY A 285 -6.59 -25.70 -35.48
CA GLY A 285 -6.14 -26.22 -36.79
C GLY A 285 -6.53 -27.68 -37.04
N LEU A 286 -6.59 -28.52 -36.00
CA LEU A 286 -7.06 -29.91 -36.13
C LEU A 286 -8.57 -30.03 -36.43
N LYS A 287 -9.38 -29.02 -36.04
CA LYS A 287 -10.82 -29.03 -36.30
C LYS A 287 -11.16 -28.59 -37.72
N THR A 288 -10.40 -27.68 -38.31
CA THR A 288 -10.59 -27.23 -39.69
C THR A 288 -10.25 -28.31 -40.71
N LEU A 289 -9.28 -29.19 -40.41
CA LEU A 289 -8.89 -30.33 -41.26
C LEU A 289 -9.84 -31.53 -41.22
N VAL A 290 -10.78 -31.59 -40.27
CA VAL A 290 -11.76 -32.69 -40.13
C VAL A 290 -13.14 -32.29 -40.66
N SER A 291 -13.31 -31.02 -41.07
CA SER A 291 -14.54 -30.46 -41.65
C SER A 291 -14.46 -30.17 -43.15
N GLU A 292 -13.32 -30.50 -43.79
CA GLU A 292 -13.15 -30.58 -45.25
C GLU A 292 -13.17 -32.06 -45.67
#